data_AF-A0A4S3JI99-F1
#
_entry.id   AF-A0A4S3JI99-F1
#
_cell.length_a   1.000
_cell.length_b   1.000
_cell.length_c   1.000
_cell.angle_alpha   90.00
_cell.angle_beta   90.00
_cell.angle_gamma   90.00
#
_symmetry.space_group_name_H-M   'P 1'
#
loop_
_entity.id
_entity.type
_entity.pdbx_description
1 polymer ?
#
loop_
_entity_poly.entity_id
_entity_poly.type
_entity_poly.pdbx_seq_one_letter_code
_entity_poly.pdbx_strand_id
1 'polypeptide(L)'
;MQNSQESEPMENKKREIVGHFMNSLKLSPSTEVEEERLWHIEQDDEATHLPDSFAAVKKMDQISEHEISAGESTLSWDEAIQISGAPYWGFQETFTIPHIVGWKSHTLETIVNYVLWYGTRRNLETNLVVVRCDTIMDSESWRALAAMSIVHRTRKDAGKNGEIYGICTDSYMWTFLHFSDHSQVSKLVLRWSDGQQKIISQICKIIKQATIHNAERLKYPAQEDAILDKTGDAEAIQHEKEEQSDDDVADFLWV
;
A
#
# COMPACT_ATOMS: atom_id res chain seq x y z
N MET A 1 19.56 14.59 -29.16
CA MET A 1 19.48 15.45 -27.96
C MET A 1 18.26 16.34 -28.12
N GLN A 2 17.09 15.89 -27.68
CA GLN A 2 15.84 16.66 -27.64
C GLN A 2 14.82 15.81 -26.88
N ASN A 3 14.56 16.17 -25.61
CA ASN A 3 13.32 15.92 -24.85
C ASN A 3 13.50 16.34 -23.37
N SER A 4 13.83 17.61 -23.13
CA SER A 4 14.00 18.12 -21.76
C SER A 4 13.12 19.33 -21.43
N GLN A 5 12.29 19.79 -22.37
CA GLN A 5 11.47 21.00 -22.18
C GLN A 5 9.94 20.78 -22.20
N GLU A 6 9.44 19.63 -22.67
CA GLU A 6 7.99 19.33 -22.64
C GLU A 6 7.52 18.66 -21.32
N SER A 7 8.43 18.16 -20.50
CA SER A 7 8.11 17.44 -19.25
C SER A 7 7.81 18.36 -18.06
N GLU A 8 8.44 19.53 -17.96
CA GLU A 8 8.30 20.42 -16.79
C GLU A 8 6.89 21.00 -16.57
N PRO A 9 6.13 21.44 -17.59
CA PRO A 9 4.79 21.96 -17.37
C PRO A 9 3.83 20.90 -16.83
N MET A 10 4.02 19.64 -17.24
CA MET A 10 3.22 18.50 -16.79
C MET A 10 3.54 18.10 -15.36
N GLU A 11 4.82 18.11 -14.98
CA GLU A 11 5.30 17.84 -13.63
C GLU A 11 4.76 18.88 -12.63
N ASN A 12 4.81 20.17 -13.00
CA ASN A 12 4.31 21.26 -12.17
C ASN A 12 2.81 21.18 -11.93
N LYS A 13 2.03 20.86 -12.98
CA LYS A 13 0.59 20.65 -12.85
C LYS A 13 0.26 19.44 -11.96
N LYS A 14 1.02 18.35 -12.05
CA LYS A 14 0.88 17.20 -11.14
C LYS A 14 1.13 17.61 -9.69
N ARG A 15 2.20 18.37 -9.43
CA ARG A 15 2.51 18.90 -8.09
C ARG A 15 1.41 19.80 -7.53
N GLU A 16 0.80 20.64 -8.35
CA GLU A 16 -0.34 21.47 -7.94
C GLU A 16 -1.57 20.63 -7.54
N ILE A 17 -1.91 19.63 -8.34
CA ILE A 17 -3.01 18.69 -8.04
C ILE A 17 -2.72 17.92 -6.74
N VAL A 18 -1.48 17.46 -6.55
CA VAL A 18 -1.02 16.81 -5.32
C VAL A 18 -1.17 17.77 -4.14
N GLY A 19 -0.74 19.02 -4.28
CA GLY A 19 -0.90 20.05 -3.24
C GLY A 19 -2.37 20.26 -2.85
N HIS A 20 -3.25 20.40 -3.83
CA HIS A 20 -4.69 20.52 -3.57
C HIS A 20 -5.26 19.27 -2.89
N PHE A 21 -4.83 18.08 -3.31
CA PHE A 21 -5.26 16.83 -2.70
C PHE A 21 -4.82 16.73 -1.24
N MET A 22 -3.53 16.97 -0.95
CA MET A 22 -3.00 16.95 0.41
C MET A 22 -3.70 17.96 1.33
N ASN A 23 -3.99 19.17 0.84
CA ASN A 23 -4.74 20.17 1.60
C ASN A 23 -6.17 19.68 1.96
N SER A 24 -6.79 18.87 1.10
CA SER A 24 -8.12 18.32 1.37
C SER A 24 -8.14 17.27 2.49
N LEU A 25 -6.98 16.68 2.80
CA LEU A 25 -6.83 15.69 3.86
C LEU A 25 -6.80 16.29 5.27
N LYS A 26 -6.71 17.63 5.39
CA LYS A 26 -6.66 18.34 6.68
C LYS A 26 -5.53 17.82 7.58
N LEU A 27 -4.38 17.53 6.99
CA LEU A 27 -3.22 17.06 7.73
C LEU A 27 -2.71 18.15 8.68
N SER A 28 -2.26 17.76 9.87
CA SER A 28 -1.60 18.66 10.83
C SER A 28 -0.17 18.19 11.11
N PRO A 29 0.74 19.06 11.54
CA PRO A 29 2.03 18.60 12.03
C PRO A 29 1.85 17.82 13.34
N SER A 30 2.67 16.79 13.55
CA SER A 30 2.79 16.15 14.86
C SER A 30 3.44 17.09 15.87
N THR A 31 3.17 16.85 17.16
CA THR A 31 3.84 17.56 18.24
C THR A 31 5.27 17.07 18.43
N GLU A 32 6.14 17.92 18.98
CA GLU A 32 7.55 17.57 19.26
C GLU A 32 7.66 16.31 20.13
N VAL A 33 6.80 16.17 21.14
CA VAL A 33 6.76 15.00 22.03
C VAL A 33 6.36 13.72 21.27
N GLU A 34 5.42 13.83 20.33
CA GLU A 34 5.03 12.70 19.47
C GLU A 34 6.17 12.31 18.52
N GLU A 35 6.86 13.30 17.93
CA GLU A 35 7.99 13.05 17.04
C GLU A 35 9.17 12.39 17.78
N GLU A 36 9.51 12.89 18.98
CA GLU A 36 10.54 12.29 19.83
C GLU A 36 10.20 10.84 20.12
N ARG A 37 8.97 10.55 20.54
CA ARG A 37 8.52 9.19 20.84
C ARG A 37 8.51 8.29 19.60
N LEU A 38 8.04 8.81 18.46
CA LEU A 38 7.93 8.06 17.20
C LEU A 38 9.30 7.66 16.67
N TRP A 39 10.24 8.62 16.66
CA TRP A 39 11.56 8.44 16.06
C TRP A 39 12.63 7.97 17.05
N HIS A 40 12.27 7.78 18.31
CA HIS A 40 13.09 7.10 19.29
C HIS A 40 13.27 5.63 18.92
N ILE A 41 14.52 5.15 19.05
CA ILE A 41 14.91 3.76 18.97
C ILE A 41 15.34 3.37 20.38
N GLU A 42 14.69 2.37 20.98
CA GLU A 42 15.09 1.85 22.28
C GLU A 42 16.48 1.18 22.17
N GLN A 43 17.25 1.15 23.25
CA GLN A 43 18.60 0.56 23.24
C GLN A 43 18.58 -0.93 22.85
N ASP A 44 17.48 -1.64 23.13
CA ASP A 44 17.28 -3.05 22.74
C ASP A 44 16.85 -3.24 21.27
N ASP A 45 16.45 -2.15 20.58
CA ASP A 45 16.11 -2.11 19.15
C ASP A 45 17.31 -1.66 18.28
N GLU A 46 18.52 -1.50 18.86
CA GLU A 46 19.77 -1.50 18.10
C GLU A 46 19.89 -2.88 17.43
N ALA A 47 19.46 -2.95 16.17
CA ALA A 47 19.32 -4.18 15.41
C ALA A 47 20.68 -4.86 15.23
N THR A 48 21.07 -5.70 16.18
CA THR A 48 22.17 -6.64 16.03
C THR A 48 21.77 -7.81 15.13
N HIS A 49 20.46 -8.06 14.95
CA HIS A 49 19.93 -9.10 14.07
C HIS A 49 18.63 -8.65 13.37
N LEU A 50 18.55 -8.89 12.06
CA LEU A 50 17.30 -8.78 11.31
C LEU A 50 16.25 -9.73 11.93
N PRO A 51 14.98 -9.31 12.05
CA PRO A 51 13.94 -10.19 12.56
C PRO A 51 13.81 -11.45 11.68
N ASP A 52 13.49 -12.59 12.30
CA ASP A 52 13.33 -13.90 11.64
C ASP A 52 12.29 -13.90 10.49
N SER A 53 11.49 -12.84 10.34
CA SER A 53 10.66 -12.61 9.15
C SER A 53 11.49 -12.50 7.87
N PHE A 54 12.74 -12.03 7.93
CA PHE A 54 13.69 -12.15 6.80
C PHE A 54 14.21 -13.58 6.62
N ALA A 55 14.21 -14.41 7.67
CA ALA A 55 14.49 -15.84 7.53
C ALA A 55 13.32 -16.58 6.85
N ALA A 56 12.08 -16.08 6.94
CA ALA A 56 10.96 -16.58 6.14
C ALA A 56 11.18 -16.32 4.64
N VAL A 57 11.75 -15.17 4.26
CA VAL A 57 12.20 -14.90 2.87
C VAL A 57 13.28 -15.92 2.45
N LYS A 58 14.24 -16.24 3.32
CA LYS A 58 15.22 -17.32 3.08
C LYS A 58 14.59 -18.73 2.99
N LYS A 59 13.49 -18.97 3.71
CA LYS A 59 12.76 -20.24 3.65
C LYS A 59 12.00 -20.36 2.34
N MET A 60 11.46 -19.25 1.82
CA MET A 60 10.86 -19.16 0.49
C MET A 60 11.89 -19.36 -0.64
N ASP A 61 13.10 -18.81 -0.52
CA ASP A 61 14.19 -19.11 -1.45
C ASP A 61 14.58 -20.60 -1.45
N GLN A 62 14.55 -21.27 -0.29
CA GLN A 62 14.86 -22.71 -0.17
C GLN A 62 13.76 -23.61 -0.76
N ILE A 63 12.50 -23.16 -0.77
CA ILE A 63 11.39 -23.87 -1.44
C ILE A 63 11.62 -23.89 -2.96
N SER A 64 12.30 -22.87 -3.52
CA SER A 64 12.60 -22.78 -4.97
C SER A 64 13.50 -23.90 -5.51
N GLU A 65 14.36 -24.51 -4.69
CA GLU A 65 15.30 -25.54 -5.16
C GLU A 65 14.78 -26.97 -5.02
N HIS A 66 13.79 -27.24 -4.15
CA HIS A 66 13.34 -28.60 -3.84
C HIS A 66 12.00 -29.00 -4.47
N GLU A 67 11.14 -28.06 -4.89
CA GLU A 67 9.78 -28.39 -5.38
C GLU A 67 9.61 -28.38 -6.91
N ILE A 68 10.65 -28.14 -7.70
CA ILE A 68 10.58 -28.25 -9.19
C ILE A 68 10.44 -29.72 -9.65
N SER A 69 10.44 -30.70 -8.73
CA SER A 69 10.40 -32.14 -9.05
C SER A 69 9.02 -32.81 -8.94
N ALA A 70 7.94 -32.13 -8.53
CA ALA A 70 6.62 -32.77 -8.44
C ALA A 70 5.58 -31.90 -9.13
N GLY A 71 4.93 -32.48 -10.14
CA GLY A 71 4.01 -31.77 -11.03
C GLY A 71 2.70 -31.32 -10.38
N GLU A 72 2.08 -30.42 -11.12
CA GLU A 72 0.67 -29.96 -11.10
C GLU A 72 0.34 -28.71 -10.25
N SER A 73 -0.14 -27.70 -10.98
CA SER A 73 -0.62 -26.36 -10.57
C SER A 73 0.44 -25.34 -10.13
N THR A 74 0.98 -24.62 -11.10
CA THR A 74 1.82 -23.42 -10.85
C THR A 74 0.93 -22.27 -10.40
N LEU A 75 0.67 -22.16 -9.08
CA LEU A 75 0.21 -20.91 -8.49
C LEU A 75 1.20 -19.81 -8.89
N SER A 76 0.69 -18.66 -9.34
CA SER A 76 1.53 -17.48 -9.57
C SER A 76 2.22 -17.13 -8.25
N TRP A 77 3.47 -16.62 -8.31
CA TRP A 77 4.16 -16.16 -7.09
C TRP A 77 3.35 -15.11 -6.34
N ASP A 78 2.57 -14.29 -7.05
CA ASP A 78 1.65 -13.32 -6.44
C ASP A 78 0.55 -14.02 -5.62
N GLU A 79 0.02 -15.13 -6.12
CA GLU A 79 -1.00 -15.93 -5.43
C GLU A 79 -0.38 -16.69 -4.25
N ALA A 80 0.80 -17.29 -4.40
CA ALA A 80 1.50 -18.01 -3.34
C ALA A 80 1.90 -17.07 -2.18
N ILE A 81 2.34 -15.85 -2.48
CA ILE A 81 2.66 -14.82 -1.49
C ILE A 81 1.38 -14.37 -0.75
N GLN A 82 0.29 -14.13 -1.48
CA GLN A 82 -0.99 -13.75 -0.91
C GLN A 82 -1.57 -14.86 -0.02
N ILE A 83 -1.34 -16.13 -0.36
CA ILE A 83 -1.70 -17.32 0.44
C ILE A 83 -0.84 -17.44 1.70
N SER A 84 0.48 -17.16 1.61
CA SER A 84 1.38 -17.24 2.78
C SER A 84 0.97 -16.30 3.92
N GLY A 85 0.29 -15.21 3.55
CA GLY A 85 -0.06 -14.13 4.45
C GLY A 85 1.14 -13.37 5.00
N ALA A 86 2.40 -13.67 4.69
CA ALA A 86 3.53 -12.91 5.22
C ALA A 86 3.67 -11.53 4.56
N PRO A 87 4.19 -10.49 5.27
CA PRO A 87 4.51 -9.24 4.62
C PRO A 87 5.55 -9.43 3.49
N TYR A 88 5.36 -8.71 2.39
CA TYR A 88 6.20 -8.86 1.20
C TYR A 88 6.43 -7.52 0.49
N TRP A 89 7.49 -7.46 -0.31
CA TRP A 89 7.86 -6.28 -1.09
C TRP A 89 7.22 -6.31 -2.47
N GLY A 90 6.35 -5.33 -2.75
CA GLY A 90 5.93 -4.98 -4.10
C GLY A 90 6.96 -4.06 -4.77
N PHE A 91 7.13 -4.20 -6.09
CA PHE A 91 8.07 -3.41 -6.88
C PHE A 91 7.35 -2.56 -7.92
N GLN A 92 7.76 -1.30 -8.06
CA GLN A 92 7.24 -0.34 -9.04
C GLN A 92 5.71 -0.26 -9.03
N GLU A 93 5.15 0.09 -7.88
CA GLU A 93 3.71 0.13 -7.64
C GLU A 93 3.11 1.47 -8.04
N THR A 94 1.92 1.43 -8.63
CA THR A 94 1.18 2.62 -9.04
C THR A 94 0.00 2.83 -8.11
N PHE A 95 -0.10 4.04 -7.53
CA PHE A 95 -1.22 4.47 -6.72
C PHE A 95 -2.03 5.50 -7.49
N THR A 96 -3.34 5.28 -7.55
CA THR A 96 -4.28 6.17 -8.23
C THR A 96 -5.47 6.50 -7.35
N ILE A 97 -5.93 7.75 -7.39
CA ILE A 97 -7.22 8.12 -6.82
C ILE A 97 -7.88 9.21 -7.68
N PRO A 98 -9.20 9.14 -7.93
CA PRO A 98 -9.91 10.29 -8.47
C PRO A 98 -9.96 11.42 -7.44
N HIS A 99 -9.69 12.64 -7.88
CA HIS A 99 -9.72 13.85 -7.05
C HIS A 99 -10.35 15.02 -7.82
N ILE A 100 -11.28 15.71 -7.19
CA ILE A 100 -12.00 16.83 -7.81
C ILE A 100 -11.30 18.14 -7.45
N VAL A 101 -10.93 18.92 -8.47
CA VAL A 101 -10.38 20.27 -8.33
C VAL A 101 -11.34 21.25 -9.03
N GLY A 102 -12.03 22.07 -8.25
CA GLY A 102 -13.15 22.89 -8.76
C GLY A 102 -14.30 22.02 -9.27
N TRP A 103 -14.56 22.06 -10.59
CA TRP A 103 -15.58 21.26 -11.26
C TRP A 103 -15.00 20.14 -12.15
N LYS A 104 -13.68 19.96 -12.15
CA LYS A 104 -13.02 18.95 -12.99
C LYS A 104 -12.58 17.78 -12.11
N SER A 105 -12.89 16.57 -12.58
CA SER A 105 -12.32 15.35 -12.03
C SER A 105 -10.93 15.14 -12.63
N HIS A 106 -9.94 14.93 -11.76
CA HIS A 106 -8.58 14.60 -12.12
C HIS A 106 -8.24 13.24 -11.52
N THR A 107 -7.45 12.43 -12.22
CA THR A 107 -6.82 11.26 -11.61
C THR A 107 -5.47 11.68 -11.07
N LEU A 108 -5.31 11.61 -9.75
CA LEU A 108 -4.00 11.69 -9.14
C LEU A 108 -3.34 10.31 -9.29
N GLU A 109 -2.15 10.29 -9.87
CA GLU A 109 -1.36 9.08 -10.09
C GLU A 109 0.08 9.31 -9.64
N THR A 110 0.63 8.36 -8.90
CA THR A 110 2.02 8.35 -8.49
C THR A 110 2.57 6.92 -8.53
N ILE A 111 3.84 6.80 -8.87
CA ILE A 111 4.55 5.52 -8.87
C ILE A 111 5.57 5.54 -7.73
N VAL A 112 5.67 4.45 -6.98
CA VAL A 112 6.68 4.27 -5.93
C VAL A 112 7.54 3.06 -6.27
N ASN A 113 8.80 3.07 -5.84
CA ASN A 113 9.75 2.02 -6.21
C ASN A 113 9.51 0.73 -5.44
N TYR A 114 9.17 0.84 -4.15
CA TYR A 114 8.87 -0.31 -3.31
C TYR A 114 7.66 -0.04 -2.41
N VAL A 115 6.92 -1.09 -2.09
CA VAL A 115 5.83 -1.07 -1.11
C VAL A 115 5.94 -2.30 -0.24
N LEU A 116 5.78 -2.15 1.07
CA LEU A 116 5.66 -3.29 1.99
C LEU A 116 4.19 -3.59 2.21
N TRP A 117 3.70 -4.65 1.57
CA TRP A 117 2.34 -5.13 1.75
C TRP A 117 2.30 -6.05 2.97
N TYR A 118 1.33 -5.85 3.87
CA TYR A 118 1.05 -6.77 4.98
C TYR A 118 -0.29 -7.50 4.80
N GLY A 119 -1.01 -7.21 3.72
CA GLY A 119 -2.30 -7.81 3.40
C GLY A 119 -2.64 -7.63 1.92
N THR A 120 -3.92 -7.45 1.64
CA THR A 120 -4.45 -7.34 0.28
C THR A 120 -4.14 -5.98 -0.36
N ARG A 121 -3.69 -5.99 -1.60
CA ARG A 121 -3.45 -4.77 -2.41
C ARG A 121 -4.74 -3.99 -2.64
N ARG A 122 -5.86 -4.70 -2.85
CA ARG A 122 -7.19 -4.09 -3.06
C ARG A 122 -7.60 -3.15 -1.93
N ASN A 123 -7.31 -3.52 -0.68
CA ASN A 123 -7.63 -2.70 0.50
C ASN A 123 -6.52 -1.71 0.87
N LEU A 124 -5.47 -1.62 0.06
CA LEU A 124 -4.26 -0.86 0.36
C LEU A 124 -3.67 -1.20 1.74
N GLU A 125 -3.59 -2.50 2.07
CA GLU A 125 -3.02 -3.01 3.32
C GLU A 125 -1.48 -3.00 3.27
N THR A 126 -0.92 -1.79 3.33
CA THR A 126 0.52 -1.49 3.38
C THR A 126 0.85 -0.45 4.45
N ASN A 127 1.94 -0.61 5.20
CA ASN A 127 2.37 0.42 6.16
C ASN A 127 3.62 1.17 5.68
N LEU A 128 4.18 0.85 4.50
CA LEU A 128 5.40 1.50 4.03
C LEU A 128 5.43 1.62 2.51
N VAL A 129 5.70 2.84 2.04
CA VAL A 129 6.04 3.14 0.65
C VAL A 129 7.46 3.71 0.58
N VAL A 130 8.21 3.35 -0.47
CA VAL A 130 9.58 3.81 -0.68
C VAL A 130 9.73 4.38 -2.08
N VAL A 131 10.20 5.63 -2.15
CA VAL A 131 10.60 6.30 -3.38
C VAL A 131 12.11 6.46 -3.38
N ARG A 132 12.77 5.85 -4.36
CA ARG A 132 14.18 6.05 -4.64
C ARG A 132 14.33 7.13 -5.69
N CYS A 133 15.08 8.17 -5.36
CA CYS A 133 15.42 9.26 -6.25
C CYS A 133 16.75 8.95 -6.95
N ASP A 134 16.79 9.06 -8.28
CA ASP A 134 18.01 8.83 -9.07
C ASP A 134 18.93 10.07 -9.10
N THR A 135 18.52 11.16 -8.46
CA THR A 135 19.26 12.43 -8.35
C THR A 135 19.35 12.85 -6.89
N ILE A 136 20.35 13.69 -6.58
CA ILE A 136 20.55 14.23 -5.22
C ILE A 136 19.27 14.94 -4.78
N MET A 137 18.69 14.48 -3.67
CA MET A 137 17.45 15.04 -3.14
C MET A 137 17.67 16.48 -2.66
N ASP A 138 17.08 17.44 -3.37
CA ASP A 138 16.98 18.84 -2.95
C ASP A 138 15.70 19.12 -2.12
N SER A 139 14.69 18.25 -2.21
CA SER A 139 13.40 18.34 -1.52
C SER A 139 12.76 16.97 -1.28
N GLU A 140 11.77 16.90 -0.37
CA GLU A 140 10.95 15.70 -0.15
C GLU A 140 10.30 15.25 -1.46
N SER A 141 10.37 13.95 -1.78
CA SER A 141 9.70 13.46 -2.97
C SER A 141 8.19 13.52 -2.77
N TRP A 142 7.54 14.47 -3.47
CA TRP A 142 6.08 14.60 -3.52
C TRP A 142 5.38 13.28 -3.85
N ARG A 143 6.07 12.35 -4.53
CA ARG A 143 5.56 11.03 -4.90
C ARG A 143 5.27 10.15 -3.69
N ALA A 144 6.12 10.19 -2.67
CA ALA A 144 5.90 9.43 -1.44
C ALA A 144 4.72 10.00 -0.67
N LEU A 145 4.69 11.33 -0.48
CA LEU A 145 3.56 12.02 0.14
C LEU A 145 2.25 11.74 -0.60
N ALA A 146 2.24 11.83 -1.93
CA ALA A 146 1.07 11.51 -2.75
C ALA A 146 0.60 10.07 -2.52
N ALA A 147 1.50 9.09 -2.51
CA ALA A 147 1.16 7.68 -2.30
C ALA A 147 0.59 7.45 -0.88
N MET A 148 1.26 7.99 0.15
CA MET A 148 0.79 7.94 1.53
C MET A 148 -0.60 8.60 1.67
N SER A 149 -0.80 9.74 1.02
CA SER A 149 -2.08 10.46 1.01
C SER A 149 -3.20 9.66 0.35
N ILE A 150 -2.92 8.94 -0.74
CA ILE A 150 -3.89 8.04 -1.40
C ILE A 150 -4.29 6.89 -0.48
N VAL A 151 -3.30 6.24 0.15
CA VAL A 151 -3.56 5.14 1.10
C VAL A 151 -4.37 5.65 2.29
N HIS A 152 -3.96 6.77 2.89
CA HIS A 152 -4.64 7.39 4.04
C HIS A 152 -6.10 7.75 3.72
N ARG A 153 -6.33 8.41 2.59
CA ARG A 153 -7.68 8.80 2.16
C ARG A 153 -8.58 7.59 1.97
N THR A 154 -8.10 6.61 1.22
CA THR A 154 -8.87 5.39 0.93
C THR A 154 -9.22 4.63 2.20
N ARG A 155 -8.29 4.53 3.16
CA ARG A 155 -8.56 3.92 4.47
C ARG A 155 -9.61 4.68 5.26
N LYS A 156 -9.46 6.01 5.37
CA LYS A 156 -10.41 6.86 6.08
C LYS A 156 -11.82 6.77 5.49
N ASP A 157 -11.94 6.77 4.16
CA ASP A 157 -13.22 6.63 3.46
C ASP A 157 -13.85 5.24 3.70
N ALA A 158 -13.04 4.20 3.91
CA ALA A 158 -13.47 2.85 4.30
C ALA A 158 -13.69 2.68 5.82
N GLY A 159 -13.58 3.75 6.62
CA GLY A 159 -13.68 3.68 8.08
C GLY A 159 -12.52 2.95 8.77
N LYS A 160 -11.44 2.68 8.03
CA LYS A 160 -10.21 2.07 8.53
C LYS A 160 -9.22 3.16 8.97
N ASN A 161 -8.51 2.89 10.05
CA ASN A 161 -7.35 3.68 10.48
C ASN A 161 -6.12 2.78 10.40
N GLY A 162 -4.95 3.38 10.28
CA GLY A 162 -3.70 2.67 10.24
C GLY A 162 -2.60 3.61 9.79
N GLU A 163 -1.54 3.68 10.58
CA GLU A 163 -0.35 4.46 10.29
C GLU A 163 0.27 4.05 8.95
N ILE A 164 0.90 5.02 8.29
CA ILE A 164 1.60 4.81 7.03
C ILE A 164 2.93 5.52 7.11
N TYR A 165 3.99 4.80 6.76
CA TYR A 165 5.34 5.32 6.66
C TYR A 165 5.70 5.55 5.19
N GLY A 166 6.50 6.57 4.95
CA GLY A 166 7.12 6.85 3.66
C GLY A 166 8.62 6.98 3.81
N ILE A 167 9.38 6.50 2.83
CA ILE A 167 10.81 6.75 2.73
C ILE A 167 11.09 7.39 1.38
N CYS A 168 11.73 8.55 1.38
CA CYS A 168 12.38 9.13 0.21
C CYS A 168 13.89 9.02 0.37
N THR A 169 14.58 8.46 -0.62
CA THR A 169 16.04 8.34 -0.54
C THR A 169 16.73 8.40 -1.89
N ASP A 170 17.88 9.06 -1.96
CA ASP A 170 18.87 8.96 -3.05
C ASP A 170 20.03 8.03 -2.69
N SER A 171 19.86 7.19 -1.66
CA SER A 171 20.86 6.34 -1.00
C SER A 171 21.82 7.07 -0.04
N TYR A 172 22.01 8.39 -0.18
CA TYR A 172 22.85 9.20 0.72
C TYR A 172 22.02 9.90 1.80
N MET A 173 20.92 10.53 1.40
CA MET A 173 19.93 11.15 2.26
C MET A 173 18.73 10.22 2.40
N TRP A 174 18.21 10.12 3.61
CA TRP A 174 17.04 9.31 3.96
C TRP A 174 16.03 10.19 4.67
N THR A 175 14.91 10.46 4.03
CA THR A 175 13.78 11.17 4.64
C THR A 175 12.68 10.19 4.95
N PHE A 176 12.45 9.96 6.24
CA PHE A 176 11.33 9.22 6.76
C PHE A 176 10.16 10.17 6.98
N LEU A 177 8.98 9.72 6.56
CA LEU A 177 7.69 10.39 6.69
C LEU A 177 6.76 9.45 7.43
N HIS A 178 5.86 9.99 8.23
CA HIS A 178 4.85 9.22 8.94
C HIS A 178 3.53 9.97 8.92
N PHE A 179 2.46 9.26 8.57
CA PHE A 179 1.09 9.68 8.78
C PHE A 179 0.50 8.88 9.94
N SER A 180 0.08 9.59 10.99
CA SER A 180 -0.61 8.99 12.12
C SER A 180 -2.09 8.71 11.81
N ASP A 181 -2.72 7.89 12.66
CA ASP A 181 -4.16 7.65 12.62
C ASP A 181 -4.99 8.93 12.81
N HIS A 182 -4.39 9.96 13.42
CA HIS A 182 -5.00 11.26 13.63
C HIS A 182 -4.75 12.24 12.48
N SER A 183 -4.23 11.76 11.34
CA SER A 183 -3.87 12.59 10.18
C SER A 183 -2.78 13.62 10.50
N GLN A 184 -1.90 13.30 11.45
CA GLN A 184 -0.72 14.11 11.72
C GLN A 184 0.45 13.63 10.86
N VAL A 185 1.34 14.55 10.51
CA VAL A 185 2.53 14.28 9.71
C VAL A 185 3.77 14.51 10.56
N SER A 186 4.67 13.52 10.58
CA SER A 186 6.00 13.63 11.18
C SER A 186 7.09 13.39 10.15
N LYS A 187 8.27 13.97 10.41
CA LYS A 187 9.42 13.84 9.53
C LYS A 187 10.71 13.58 10.28
N LEU A 188 11.55 12.70 9.73
CA LEU A 188 12.92 12.47 10.20
C LEU A 188 13.87 12.44 9.00
N VAL A 189 14.93 13.26 9.05
CA VAL A 189 15.96 13.30 8.00
C VAL A 189 17.27 12.78 8.58
N LEU A 190 17.86 11.79 7.89
CA LEU A 190 19.12 11.17 8.25
C LEU A 190 20.06 11.16 7.05
N ARG A 191 21.37 11.23 7.31
CA ARG A 191 22.41 10.95 6.33
C ARG A 191 22.93 9.53 6.55
N TRP A 192 23.21 8.83 5.47
CA TRP A 192 23.81 7.50 5.57
C TRP A 192 25.18 7.53 6.27
N SER A 193 25.96 8.59 6.05
CA SER A 193 27.35 8.72 6.55
C SER A 193 27.47 8.73 8.08
N ASP A 194 26.47 9.22 8.79
CA ASP A 194 26.49 9.36 10.26
C ASP A 194 25.26 8.73 10.96
N GLY A 195 24.25 8.33 10.18
CA GLY A 195 22.98 7.81 10.69
C GLY A 195 22.67 6.37 10.30
N GLN A 196 23.64 5.61 9.75
CA GLN A 196 23.40 4.26 9.21
C GLN A 196 22.63 3.34 10.17
N GLN A 197 23.07 3.22 11.43
CA GLN A 197 22.40 2.35 12.40
C GLN A 197 20.97 2.81 12.68
N LYS A 198 20.76 4.12 12.83
CA LYS A 198 19.42 4.68 13.03
C LYS A 198 18.51 4.44 11.82
N ILE A 199 19.03 4.55 10.59
CA ILE A 199 18.30 4.24 9.36
C ILE A 199 17.86 2.77 9.36
N ILE A 200 18.79 1.85 9.63
CA ILE A 200 18.51 0.41 9.67
C ILE A 200 17.47 0.10 10.76
N SER A 201 17.65 0.61 11.98
CA SER A 201 16.71 0.40 13.08
C SER A 201 15.31 0.94 12.75
N GLN A 202 15.19 2.09 12.09
CA GLN A 202 13.88 2.61 11.67
C GLN A 202 13.20 1.69 10.64
N ILE A 203 13.94 1.22 9.63
CA ILE A 203 13.40 0.29 8.64
C ILE A 203 12.95 -1.02 9.32
N CYS A 204 13.78 -1.58 10.20
CA CYS A 204 13.43 -2.79 10.96
C CYS A 204 12.18 -2.60 11.83
N LYS A 205 12.07 -1.44 12.51
CA LYS A 205 10.90 -1.08 13.32
C LYS A 205 9.61 -1.07 12.49
N ILE A 206 9.66 -0.46 11.30
CA ILE A 206 8.51 -0.39 10.38
C ILE A 206 8.12 -1.78 9.85
N ILE A 207 9.10 -2.62 9.49
CA ILE A 207 8.86 -3.99 9.03
C ILE A 207 8.26 -4.86 10.15
N LYS A 208 8.73 -4.69 11.39
CA LYS A 208 8.18 -5.36 12.57
C LYS A 208 6.70 -4.97 12.76
N GLN A 209 6.35 -3.70 12.60
CA GLN A 209 4.95 -3.27 12.63
C GLN A 209 4.10 -3.91 11.52
N ALA A 210 4.63 -4.03 10.29
CA ALA A 210 3.92 -4.71 9.20
C ALA A 210 3.57 -6.17 9.55
N THR A 211 4.50 -6.85 10.24
CA THR A 211 4.32 -8.22 10.70
C THR A 211 3.22 -8.31 11.76
N ILE A 212 3.17 -7.34 12.68
CA ILE A 212 2.12 -7.24 13.71
C ILE A 212 0.75 -7.01 13.06
N HIS A 213 0.64 -6.04 12.14
CA HIS A 213 -0.61 -5.74 11.43
C HIS A 213 -1.14 -6.94 10.64
N ASN A 214 -0.25 -7.68 9.98
CA ASN A 214 -0.64 -8.91 9.33
C ASN A 214 -1.18 -9.96 10.31
N ALA A 215 -0.50 -10.18 11.43
CA ALA A 215 -0.96 -11.12 12.45
C ALA A 215 -2.32 -10.71 13.05
N GLU A 216 -2.57 -9.41 13.23
CA GLU A 216 -3.87 -8.88 13.67
C GLU A 216 -4.97 -9.14 12.64
N ARG A 217 -4.69 -8.89 11.35
CA ARG A 217 -5.60 -9.18 10.24
C ARG A 217 -6.03 -10.64 10.20
N LEU A 218 -5.09 -11.56 10.40
CA LEU A 218 -5.35 -13.00 10.35
C LEU A 218 -6.13 -13.53 11.55
N LYS A 219 -6.10 -12.83 12.70
CA LYS A 219 -6.90 -13.19 13.88
C LYS A 219 -8.38 -12.88 13.72
N TYR A 220 -8.71 -11.87 12.93
CA TYR A 220 -10.08 -11.39 12.71
C TYR A 220 -10.31 -11.17 11.21
N PRO A 221 -10.39 -12.25 10.41
CA PRO A 221 -10.66 -12.11 8.98
C PRO A 221 -11.97 -11.34 8.81
N ALA A 222 -11.89 -10.20 8.12
CA ALA A 222 -13.07 -9.41 7.82
C ALA A 222 -14.10 -10.31 7.11
N GLN A 223 -15.36 -10.28 7.55
CA GLN A 223 -16.46 -11.03 6.93
C GLN A 223 -16.79 -10.59 5.49
N GLU A 224 -16.00 -9.70 4.90
CA GLU A 224 -16.23 -9.05 3.59
C GLU A 224 -16.13 -10.04 2.42
N ASP A 225 -15.29 -11.07 2.51
CA ASP A 225 -15.15 -12.07 1.43
C ASP A 225 -16.32 -13.07 1.38
N ALA A 226 -17.13 -13.18 2.45
CA ALA A 226 -18.29 -14.07 2.50
C ALA A 226 -19.54 -13.51 1.81
N ILE A 227 -19.55 -12.23 1.44
CA ILE A 227 -20.71 -11.58 0.80
C ILE A 227 -20.66 -11.75 -0.72
N LEU A 228 -19.47 -11.75 -1.33
CA LEU A 228 -19.29 -11.93 -2.78
C LEU A 228 -19.57 -13.36 -3.26
N ASP A 229 -19.26 -14.38 -2.43
CA ASP A 229 -19.60 -15.77 -2.72
C ASP A 229 -21.13 -15.99 -2.82
N LYS A 230 -21.90 -15.24 -2.00
CA LYS A 230 -23.36 -15.35 -1.99
C LYS A 230 -24.08 -14.51 -3.03
N THR A 231 -23.42 -13.53 -3.64
CA THR A 231 -24.05 -12.68 -4.68
C THR A 231 -23.96 -13.33 -6.07
N GLY A 232 -22.87 -14.06 -6.36
CA GLY A 232 -22.74 -14.85 -7.59
C GLY A 232 -23.79 -15.97 -7.70
N ASP A 233 -24.07 -16.65 -6.59
CA ASP A 233 -25.11 -17.69 -6.53
C ASP A 233 -26.52 -17.09 -6.66
N ALA A 234 -26.77 -15.89 -6.13
CA ALA A 234 -28.08 -15.27 -6.18
C ALA A 234 -28.45 -14.75 -7.59
N GLU A 235 -27.49 -14.24 -8.36
CA GLU A 235 -27.71 -13.80 -9.74
C GLU A 235 -27.85 -14.99 -10.71
N ALA A 236 -27.13 -16.10 -10.48
CA ALA A 236 -27.28 -17.34 -11.27
C ALA A 236 -28.66 -18.00 -11.07
N ILE A 237 -29.19 -17.99 -9.84
CA ILE A 237 -30.51 -18.56 -9.52
C ILE A 237 -31.66 -17.71 -10.09
N GLN A 238 -31.45 -16.40 -10.30
CA GLN A 238 -32.45 -15.53 -10.94
C GLN A 238 -32.49 -15.72 -12.47
N HIS A 239 -31.32 -15.89 -13.10
CA HIS A 239 -31.23 -16.13 -14.54
C HIS A 239 -31.81 -17.50 -14.96
N GLU A 240 -31.65 -18.54 -14.14
CA GLU A 240 -32.26 -19.87 -14.38
C GLU A 240 -33.78 -19.89 -14.15
N LYS A 241 -34.33 -18.97 -13.34
CA LYS A 241 -35.79 -18.88 -13.12
C LYS A 241 -36.53 -18.14 -14.22
N GLU A 242 -35.89 -17.21 -14.92
CA GLU A 242 -36.51 -16.46 -16.02
C GLU A 242 -36.49 -17.22 -17.35
N GLU A 243 -35.57 -18.19 -17.56
CA GLU A 243 -35.56 -19.03 -18.77
C GLU A 243 -36.53 -20.24 -18.71
N GLN A 244 -37.17 -20.50 -17.57
CA GLN A 244 -38.04 -21.67 -17.37
C GLN A 244 -39.54 -21.35 -17.29
N SER A 245 -40.00 -20.17 -17.74
CA SER A 245 -41.42 -19.78 -17.67
C SER A 245 -42.14 -19.49 -18.98
N ASP A 246 -41.57 -19.81 -20.15
CA ASP A 246 -42.15 -19.40 -21.45
C ASP A 246 -42.69 -20.54 -22.34
N ASP A 247 -42.81 -21.77 -21.81
CA ASP A 247 -43.50 -22.88 -22.47
C ASP A 247 -44.64 -23.42 -21.58
N ASP A 248 -45.77 -22.70 -21.53
CA ASP A 248 -47.10 -23.28 -21.28
C ASP A 248 -48.21 -22.21 -21.33
N VAL A 249 -48.49 -21.67 -22.52
CA VAL A 249 -49.83 -21.10 -22.81
C VAL A 249 -50.24 -21.40 -24.25
N ALA A 250 -50.53 -22.67 -24.51
CA ALA A 250 -51.39 -23.07 -25.63
C ALA A 250 -52.77 -23.47 -25.09
N ASP A 251 -53.80 -22.89 -25.71
CA ASP A 251 -55.22 -23.25 -25.67
C ASP A 251 -55.98 -23.16 -24.32
N PHE A 252 -56.95 -22.22 -24.24
CA PHE A 252 -58.38 -22.54 -24.18
C PHE A 252 -59.28 -21.27 -24.29
N LEU A 253 -59.67 -21.01 -25.53
CA LEU A 253 -60.93 -20.49 -26.11
C LEU A 253 -62.13 -19.97 -25.27
N TRP A 254 -62.64 -18.82 -25.76
CA TRP A 254 -64.02 -18.25 -25.87
C TRP A 254 -64.86 -17.89 -24.63
N VAL A 255 -65.24 -16.61 -24.50
CA VAL A 255 -66.51 -15.99 -24.98
C VAL A 255 -66.27 -14.52 -25.31
#